data_AF-A0A9X3HBK3-F1
#
_entry.id   AF-A0A9X3HBK3-F1
#
_cell.length_a   1.000
_cell.length_b   1.000
_cell.length_c   1.000
_cell.angle_alpha   90.00
_cell.angle_beta   90.00
_cell.angle_gamma   90.00
#
_symmetry.space_group_name_H-M   'P 1'
#
loop_
_entity.id
_entity.type
_entity.pdbx_description
1 polymer ?
#
loop_
_entity_poly.entity_id
_entity_poly.type
_entity_poly.pdbx_seq_one_letter_code
_entity_poly.pdbx_strand_id
1 'polypeptide(L)'
;MENKKIEFMKNFISDREKLIKILLWGSVALDIFLVLCFVIGFALGMGSSEIGFFMIGIIFRYGLILFIISIILKFVAFILSFRRDTKEKRKYFFITLFSLFRLLFIGALVYGIYYIGKIMTAVG
;
A
#
# COMPACT_ATOMS: atom_id res chain seq x y z
N MET A 1 -43.54 5.40 -2.53
CA MET A 1 -42.28 5.50 -3.32
C MET A 1 -41.11 6.01 -2.49
N GLU A 2 -41.34 6.94 -1.56
CA GLU A 2 -40.28 7.60 -0.78
C GLU A 2 -39.46 6.65 0.11
N ASN A 3 -40.11 5.73 0.84
CA ASN A 3 -39.41 4.72 1.65
C ASN A 3 -38.45 3.83 0.84
N LYS A 4 -38.84 3.46 -0.39
CA LYS A 4 -38.01 2.62 -1.29
C LYS A 4 -36.76 3.37 -1.76
N LYS A 5 -36.86 4.70 -1.92
CA LYS A 5 -35.75 5.59 -2.29
C LYS A 5 -34.75 5.77 -1.14
N ILE A 6 -35.27 5.91 0.10
CA ILE A 6 -34.46 6.05 1.32
C ILE A 6 -33.68 4.75 1.61
N GLU A 7 -34.33 3.60 1.45
CA GLU A 7 -33.69 2.29 1.64
C GLU A 7 -32.59 2.04 0.59
N PHE A 8 -32.85 2.38 -0.67
CA PHE A 8 -31.85 2.31 -1.74
C PHE A 8 -30.63 3.21 -1.45
N MET A 9 -30.85 4.45 -1.01
CA MET A 9 -29.76 5.37 -0.62
C MET A 9 -28.92 4.81 0.54
N LYS A 10 -29.54 4.21 1.55
CA LYS A 10 -28.82 3.58 2.67
C LYS A 10 -27.95 2.42 2.23
N ASN A 11 -28.50 1.51 1.41
CA ASN A 11 -27.73 0.36 0.89
C ASN A 11 -26.55 0.82 0.03
N PHE A 12 -26.75 1.81 -0.84
CA PHE A 12 -25.70 2.37 -1.66
C PHE A 12 -24.55 3.00 -0.85
N ILE A 13 -24.87 3.72 0.23
CA ILE A 13 -23.87 4.30 1.14
C ILE A 13 -23.09 3.20 1.86
N SER A 14 -23.79 2.17 2.35
CA SER A 14 -23.19 1.02 3.04
C SER A 14 -22.23 0.24 2.16
N ASP A 15 -22.61 -0.05 0.91
CA ASP A 15 -21.73 -0.76 -0.03
C ASP A 15 -20.49 0.07 -0.38
N ARG A 16 -20.64 1.39 -0.57
CA ARG A 16 -19.50 2.29 -0.78
C ARG A 16 -18.52 2.27 0.39
N GLU A 17 -19.00 2.26 1.62
CA GLU A 17 -18.14 2.18 2.81
C GLU A 17 -17.43 0.83 2.93
N LYS A 18 -18.11 -0.28 2.63
CA LYS A 18 -17.48 -1.61 2.55
C LYS A 18 -16.39 -1.66 1.48
N LEU A 19 -16.64 -1.10 0.29
CA LEU A 19 -15.66 -1.05 -0.79
C LEU A 19 -14.41 -0.25 -0.38
N ILE A 20 -14.59 0.94 0.23
CA ILE A 20 -13.47 1.75 0.76
C ILE A 20 -12.64 0.93 1.76
N LYS A 21 -13.30 0.21 2.67
CA LYS A 21 -12.64 -0.61 3.68
C LYS A 21 -11.81 -1.74 3.05
N ILE A 22 -12.36 -2.46 2.08
CA ILE A 22 -11.66 -3.55 1.37
C ILE A 22 -10.45 -3.02 0.60
N LEU A 23 -10.62 -1.91 -0.14
CA LEU A 23 -9.54 -1.26 -0.89
C LEU A 23 -8.39 -0.82 0.03
N LEU A 24 -8.71 -0.17 1.15
CA LEU A 24 -7.71 0.26 2.13
C LEU A 24 -7.00 -0.92 2.77
N TRP A 25 -7.74 -1.95 3.17
CA TRP A 25 -7.14 -3.11 3.82
C TRP A 25 -6.24 -3.90 2.88
N GLY A 26 -6.67 -4.08 1.62
CA GLY A 26 -5.85 -4.71 0.58
C GLY A 26 -4.58 -3.93 0.28
N SER A 27 -4.66 -2.60 0.21
CA SER A 27 -3.47 -1.77 0.03
C SER A 27 -2.51 -1.83 1.23
N VAL A 28 -3.02 -1.77 2.47
CA VAL A 28 -2.18 -1.89 3.67
C VAL A 28 -1.53 -3.27 3.75
N ALA A 29 -2.24 -4.33 3.35
CA ALA A 29 -1.68 -5.68 3.29
C ALA A 29 -0.53 -5.78 2.28
N LEU A 30 -0.65 -5.16 1.10
CA LEU A 30 0.43 -5.10 0.10
C LEU A 30 1.66 -4.37 0.66
N ASP A 31 1.47 -3.26 1.38
CA ASP A 31 2.58 -2.53 1.99
C ASP A 31 3.32 -3.37 3.02
N ILE A 32 2.56 -4.07 3.88
CA ILE A 32 3.12 -4.97 4.91
C ILE A 32 3.88 -6.10 4.23
N PHE A 33 3.33 -6.70 3.18
CA PHE A 33 4.00 -7.75 2.41
C PHE A 33 5.32 -7.27 1.82
N LEU A 34 5.34 -6.09 1.19
CA LEU A 34 6.56 -5.50 0.62
C LEU A 34 7.63 -5.28 1.71
N VAL A 35 7.25 -4.72 2.86
CA VAL A 35 8.18 -4.49 3.96
C VAL A 35 8.70 -5.79 4.56
N LEU A 36 7.82 -6.78 4.77
CA LEU A 36 8.21 -8.08 5.33
C LEU A 36 9.17 -8.81 4.40
N CYS A 37 8.85 -8.90 3.10
CA CYS A 37 9.76 -9.48 2.13
C CYS A 37 11.10 -8.75 2.09
N PHE A 38 11.11 -7.42 2.32
CA PHE A 38 12.33 -6.64 2.27
C PHE A 38 13.18 -6.90 3.51
N VAL A 39 12.61 -6.76 4.71
CA VAL A 39 13.34 -6.92 5.97
C VAL A 39 13.78 -8.37 6.18
N ILE A 40 12.86 -9.33 6.00
CA ILE A 40 13.17 -10.76 6.19
C ILE A 40 14.10 -11.23 5.07
N GLY A 41 13.81 -10.86 3.83
CA GLY A 41 14.66 -11.19 2.69
C GLY A 41 16.08 -10.67 2.90
N PHE A 42 16.22 -9.40 3.28
CA PHE A 42 17.51 -8.76 3.56
C PHE A 42 18.26 -9.46 4.70
N ALA A 43 17.60 -9.71 5.83
CA ALA A 43 18.22 -10.40 6.96
C ALA A 43 18.70 -11.82 6.61
N LEU A 44 17.87 -12.61 5.93
CA LEU A 44 18.22 -13.96 5.49
C LEU A 44 19.29 -13.95 4.39
N GLY A 45 19.26 -12.96 3.49
CA GLY A 45 20.25 -12.78 2.44
C GLY A 45 21.63 -12.43 3.00
N MET A 46 21.71 -11.63 4.07
CA MET A 46 22.97 -11.39 4.79
C MET A 46 23.52 -12.68 5.42
N GLY A 47 22.64 -13.60 5.84
CA GLY A 47 23.00 -14.95 6.28
C GLY A 47 23.28 -15.93 5.15
N SER A 48 23.44 -15.46 3.90
CA SER A 48 23.66 -16.25 2.69
C SER A 48 22.59 -17.32 2.40
N SER A 49 21.37 -17.12 2.89
CA SER A 49 20.25 -18.01 2.56
C SER A 49 19.69 -17.70 1.16
N GLU A 50 19.58 -18.72 0.32
CA GLU A 50 18.97 -18.63 -1.02
C GLU A 50 17.54 -18.08 -0.97
N ILE A 51 16.78 -18.44 0.07
CA ILE A 51 15.41 -17.98 0.28
C ILE A 51 15.38 -16.45 0.51
N GLY A 52 16.38 -15.92 1.22
CA GLY A 52 16.52 -14.49 1.45
C GLY A 52 16.78 -13.72 0.16
N PHE A 53 17.73 -14.18 -0.65
CA PHE A 53 18.00 -13.59 -1.96
C PHE A 53 16.81 -13.68 -2.92
N PHE A 54 16.05 -14.77 -2.88
CA PHE A 54 14.84 -14.91 -3.67
C PHE A 54 13.77 -13.86 -3.29
N MET A 55 13.53 -13.65 -1.98
CA MET A 55 12.59 -12.63 -1.49
C MET A 55 13.01 -11.21 -1.88
N ILE A 56 14.30 -10.90 -1.75
CA ILE A 56 14.87 -9.62 -2.20
C ILE A 56 14.72 -9.46 -3.73
N GLY A 57 14.96 -10.53 -4.49
CA GLY A 57 14.84 -10.55 -5.94
C GLY A 57 13.42 -10.25 -6.43
N ILE A 58 12.40 -10.80 -5.75
CA ILE A 58 10.99 -10.47 -6.02
C ILE A 58 10.74 -8.97 -5.84
N ILE A 59 11.30 -8.36 -4.79
CA ILE A 59 11.14 -6.92 -4.54
C ILE A 59 11.83 -6.08 -5.59
N PHE A 60 13.05 -6.43 -6.00
CA PHE A 60 13.72 -5.66 -7.04
C PHE A 60 13.05 -5.79 -8.41
N ARG A 61 12.45 -6.95 -8.71
CA ARG A 61 11.81 -7.19 -10.01
C ARG A 61 10.37 -6.68 -10.07
N TYR A 62 9.58 -6.88 -9.03
CA TYR A 62 8.15 -6.59 -8.99
C TYR A 62 7.75 -5.54 -7.95
N GLY A 63 8.64 -5.16 -7.04
CA GLY A 63 8.34 -4.23 -5.95
C GLY A 63 7.86 -2.87 -6.44
N LEU A 64 8.42 -2.35 -7.54
CA LEU A 64 7.96 -1.09 -8.14
C LEU A 64 6.51 -1.20 -8.66
N ILE A 65 6.17 -2.31 -9.31
CA ILE A 65 4.81 -2.57 -9.81
C ILE A 65 3.82 -2.67 -8.65
N LEU A 66 4.16 -3.47 -7.62
CA LEU A 66 3.33 -3.62 -6.42
C LEU A 66 3.17 -2.29 -5.65
N PHE A 67 4.22 -1.48 -5.62
CA PHE A 67 4.21 -0.15 -5.02
C PHE A 67 3.25 0.80 -5.77
N ILE A 68 3.30 0.84 -7.11
CA ILE A 68 2.36 1.61 -7.92
C ILE A 68 0.92 1.15 -7.70
N ILE A 69 0.68 -0.16 -7.68
CA ILE A 69 -0.65 -0.72 -7.44
C ILE A 69 -1.18 -0.29 -6.07
N SER A 70 -0.35 -0.33 -5.02
CA SER A 70 -0.73 0.15 -3.69
C SER A 70 -1.08 1.64 -3.70
N ILE A 71 -0.31 2.48 -4.40
CA ILE A 71 -0.61 3.91 -4.54
C ILE A 71 -1.97 4.11 -5.22
N ILE A 72 -2.23 3.43 -6.34
CA ILE A 72 -3.49 3.56 -7.08
C ILE A 72 -4.68 3.17 -6.18
N LEU A 73 -4.58 2.05 -5.45
CA LEU A 73 -5.63 1.61 -4.52
C LEU A 73 -5.92 2.65 -3.43
N LYS A 74 -4.89 3.25 -2.83
CA LYS A 74 -5.06 4.35 -1.86
C LYS A 74 -5.67 5.58 -2.49
N PHE A 75 -5.28 5.93 -3.71
CA PHE A 75 -5.81 7.09 -4.40
C PHE A 75 -7.30 6.93 -4.72
N VAL A 76 -7.72 5.73 -5.14
CA VAL A 76 -9.13 5.40 -5.35
C VAL A 76 -9.90 5.47 -4.02
N ALA A 77 -9.37 4.89 -2.94
CA ALA A 77 -9.98 4.98 -1.62
C ALA A 77 -10.05 6.44 -1.11
N PHE A 78 -9.04 7.25 -1.41
CA PHE A 78 -8.99 8.68 -1.08
C PHE A 78 -10.09 9.47 -1.78
N ILE A 79 -10.26 9.30 -3.10
CA ILE A 79 -11.31 9.95 -3.88
C ILE A 79 -12.69 9.55 -3.36
N LEU A 80 -12.91 8.25 -3.10
CA LEU A 80 -14.17 7.74 -2.55
C LEU A 80 -14.48 8.30 -1.16
N SER A 81 -13.45 8.58 -0.36
CA SER A 81 -13.56 9.14 0.99
C SER A 81 -13.61 10.67 1.02
N PHE A 82 -13.37 11.35 -0.10
CA PHE A 82 -13.11 12.79 -0.17
C PHE A 82 -14.26 13.67 0.32
N ARG A 83 -15.51 13.26 0.09
CA ARG A 83 -16.70 14.00 0.54
C ARG A 83 -16.78 14.15 2.06
N ARG A 84 -16.13 13.28 2.84
CA ARG A 84 -16.09 13.32 4.33
C ARG A 84 -17.47 13.42 5.00
N ASP A 85 -18.53 12.99 4.31
CA ASP A 85 -19.92 13.13 4.75
C ASP A 85 -20.22 12.35 6.05
N THR A 86 -19.48 11.26 6.32
CA THR A 86 -19.66 10.40 7.50
C THR A 86 -18.40 10.41 8.37
N LYS A 87 -18.55 10.19 9.68
CA LYS A 87 -17.42 10.06 10.64
C LYS A 87 -16.44 8.97 10.19
N GLU A 88 -16.95 7.86 9.67
CA GLU A 88 -16.16 6.76 9.10
C GLU A 88 -15.34 7.21 7.88
N LYS A 89 -15.94 7.91 6.90
CA LYS A 89 -15.20 8.46 5.74
C LYS A 89 -14.11 9.43 6.15
N ARG A 90 -14.35 10.26 7.18
CA ARG A 90 -13.33 11.19 7.71
C ARG A 90 -12.17 10.41 8.35
N LYS A 91 -12.44 9.33 9.09
CA LYS A 91 -11.40 8.44 9.63
C LYS A 91 -10.60 7.74 8.53
N TYR A 92 -11.27 7.15 7.54
CA TYR A 92 -10.60 6.51 6.40
C TYR A 92 -9.73 7.50 5.64
N PHE A 93 -10.20 8.73 5.42
CA PHE A 93 -9.40 9.79 4.79
C PHE A 93 -8.06 10.02 5.50
N PHE A 94 -8.05 10.17 6.82
CA PHE A 94 -6.80 10.35 7.59
C PHE A 94 -5.91 9.12 7.54
N ILE A 95 -6.48 7.92 7.63
CA ILE A 95 -5.72 6.66 7.53
C ILE A 95 -5.06 6.54 6.15
N THR A 96 -5.81 6.82 5.08
CA THR A 96 -5.28 6.78 3.70
C THR A 96 -4.15 7.78 3.52
N LEU A 97 -4.31 9.00 4.04
CA LEU A 97 -3.28 10.04 3.98
C LEU A 97 -2.01 9.61 4.72
N PHE A 98 -2.14 9.15 5.96
CA PHE A 98 -1.01 8.68 6.76
C PHE A 98 -0.31 7.47 6.11
N SER A 99 -1.09 6.55 5.55
CA SER A 99 -0.57 5.40 4.82
C SER A 99 0.19 5.79 3.55
N LEU A 100 -0.22 6.85 2.84
CA LEU A 100 0.52 7.41 1.70
C LEU A 100 1.87 7.99 2.15
N PHE A 101 1.90 8.78 3.23
CA PHE A 101 3.15 9.32 3.79
C PHE A 101 4.12 8.22 4.21
N ARG A 102 3.64 7.20 4.92
CA ARG A 102 4.47 6.06 5.32
C ARG A 102 5.05 5.33 4.10
N LEU A 103 4.24 5.16 3.05
CA LEU A 103 4.68 4.49 1.83
C LEU A 103 5.79 5.26 1.11
N LEU A 104 5.69 6.59 1.03
CA LEU A 104 6.74 7.45 0.47
C LEU A 104 8.08 7.24 1.18
N PHE A 105 8.06 7.18 2.52
CA PHE A 105 9.27 6.97 3.32
C PHE A 105 9.91 5.60 3.05
N ILE A 106 9.10 4.54 2.98
CA ILE A 106 9.56 3.18 2.66
C ILE A 106 10.14 3.12 1.24
N GLY A 107 9.44 3.72 0.26
CA GLY A 107 9.88 3.75 -1.13
C GLY A 107 11.22 4.48 -1.28
N ALA A 108 11.39 5.62 -0.61
CA ALA A 108 12.64 6.38 -0.61
C ALA A 108 13.80 5.58 0.01
N LEU A 109 13.56 4.87 1.12
CA LEU A 109 14.56 4.00 1.76
C LEU A 109 15.00 2.87 0.83
N VAL A 110 14.05 2.12 0.26
CA VAL A 110 14.35 0.98 -0.62
C VAL A 110 15.09 1.45 -1.87
N TYR A 111 14.65 2.54 -2.49
CA TYR A 111 15.31 3.10 -3.68
C TYR A 111 16.71 3.66 -3.35
N GLY A 112 16.87 4.31 -2.20
CA GLY A 112 18.17 4.78 -1.72
C GLY A 112 19.18 3.65 -1.56
N ILE A 113 18.77 2.54 -0.93
CA ILE A 113 19.61 1.35 -0.77
C ILE A 113 19.98 0.74 -2.12
N TYR A 114 19.02 0.63 -3.03
CA TYR A 114 19.28 0.15 -4.41
C TYR A 114 20.33 1.00 -5.13
N TYR A 115 20.19 2.33 -5.04
CA TYR A 115 21.08 3.27 -5.71
C TYR A 115 22.50 3.22 -5.15
N ILE A 116 22.65 3.15 -3.83
CA ILE A 116 23.95 2.98 -3.17
C ILE A 116 24.62 1.68 -3.63
N GLY A 117 23.87 0.57 -3.62
CA GLY A 117 24.38 -0.73 -4.08
C GLY A 117 24.85 -0.68 -5.53
N LYS A 118 24.09 -0.05 -6.42
CA LYS A 118 24.45 0.12 -7.84
C LYS A 118 25.74 0.93 -8.03
N ILE A 119 25.92 2.01 -7.26
CA ILE A 119 27.15 2.82 -7.32
C ILE A 119 28.34 2.02 -6.82
N MET A 120 28.21 1.31 -5.70
CA MET A 120 29.30 0.51 -5.12
C MET A 120 29.81 -0.57 -6.09
N THR A 121 28.92 -1.21 -6.85
CA THR A 121 29.29 -2.20 -7.88
C THR A 121 29.86 -1.60 -9.16
N ALA A 122 29.70 -0.29 -9.39
CA ALA A 122 30.23 0.39 -10.58
C ALA A 122 31.63 0.97 -10.35
N VAL A 123 32.07 1.06 -9.09
CA VAL A 123 33.35 1.66 -8.67
C VAL A 123 34.36 0.61 -8.19
N GLY A 124 33.91 -0.63 -7.90
CA GLY A 124 34.77 -1.78 -7.59
C GLY A 124 35.05 -2.63 -8.82
#